data_AF-A0A8J5N6Y1-F1
#
_entry.id   AF-A0A8J5N6Y1-F1
#
_cell.length_a   1.000
_cell.length_b   1.000
_cell.length_c   1.000
_cell.angle_alpha   90.00
_cell.angle_beta   90.00
_cell.angle_gamma   90.00
#
_symmetry.space_group_name_H-M   'P 1'
#
loop_
_entity.id
_entity.type
_entity.pdbx_description
1 polymer ?
#
loop_
_entity_poly.entity_id
_entity_poly.type
_entity_poly.pdbx_seq_one_letter_code
_entity_poly.pdbx_strand_id
1 'polypeptide(L)'
;MFLPVQEQVQEQQFLGGLAATWLYLQRGMFSQSVPALPRALWQRIFLAIWYLYCLVVSAAYTCNLIAIFTSPAYPQRITTLQQLADSEYRLAMEDVGGALMELLNDADDEVHLRLLEKLDLFPHMSDAVDTLKAGTHGFVWDVTTGINILGDHYKVFNWYNVRTPLLPSYASWFFPKHTPWKNKFDQGILRLVQCGVIQHLLEEGTNELLGWHWKLRLQERQEPVMGITLEHLKGVFFILFLAWTTSVAVFLLELLRHRYFHR
;
A
#
# COMPACT_ATOMS: atom_id res chain seq x y z
N MET A 1 -30.63 -32.12 -49.01
CA MET A 1 -31.12 -33.20 -48.14
C MET A 1 -30.86 -32.75 -46.71
N PHE A 2 -31.79 -31.97 -46.15
CA PHE A 2 -31.66 -31.39 -44.82
C PHE A 2 -32.14 -32.44 -43.81
N LEU A 3 -31.23 -32.95 -42.98
CA LEU A 3 -31.61 -33.73 -41.81
C LEU A 3 -32.29 -32.78 -40.83
N PRO A 4 -33.50 -33.10 -40.32
CA PRO A 4 -34.08 -32.31 -39.26
C PRO A 4 -33.20 -32.47 -38.02
N VAL A 5 -32.81 -31.35 -37.43
CA VAL A 5 -32.30 -31.30 -36.05
C VAL A 5 -33.48 -31.73 -35.18
N GLN A 6 -33.64 -33.04 -35.01
CA GLN A 6 -34.51 -33.59 -33.99
C GLN A 6 -34.04 -33.03 -32.66
N GLU A 7 -34.95 -32.29 -32.03
CA GLU A 7 -34.92 -31.90 -30.63
C GLU A 7 -34.27 -32.98 -29.76
N GLN A 8 -32.98 -32.79 -29.45
CA GLN A 8 -32.39 -33.34 -28.24
C GLN A 8 -32.51 -32.32 -27.11
N VAL A 9 -33.68 -31.70 -26.98
CA VAL A 9 -34.11 -31.19 -25.67
C VAL A 9 -34.51 -32.43 -24.89
N GLN A 10 -33.51 -33.13 -24.36
CA GLN A 10 -33.71 -34.32 -23.54
C GLN A 10 -34.57 -33.88 -22.35
N GLU A 11 -35.85 -34.26 -22.39
CA GLU A 11 -36.89 -33.82 -21.47
C GLU A 11 -36.72 -34.48 -20.10
N GLN A 12 -35.65 -34.14 -19.39
CA GLN A 12 -35.46 -34.59 -18.02
C GLN A 12 -36.44 -33.85 -17.11
N GLN A 13 -37.25 -34.60 -16.36
CA GLN A 13 -37.99 -34.06 -15.23
C GLN A 13 -36.99 -33.30 -14.33
N PHE A 14 -37.21 -32.00 -14.17
CA PHE A 14 -36.37 -31.08 -13.41
C PHE A 14 -36.17 -31.50 -11.93
N LEU A 15 -36.96 -32.47 -11.44
CA LEU A 15 -36.98 -32.95 -10.06
C LEU A 15 -36.60 -34.44 -9.98
N GLY A 16 -35.38 -34.81 -10.40
CA GLY A 16 -34.84 -36.15 -10.18
C GLY A 16 -34.49 -36.47 -8.71
N GLY A 17 -34.45 -35.45 -7.83
CA GLY A 17 -34.15 -35.54 -6.40
C GLY A 17 -33.53 -34.25 -5.83
N LEU A 18 -33.50 -34.08 -4.49
CA LEU A 18 -32.96 -32.88 -3.82
C LEU A 18 -31.49 -32.58 -4.18
N ALA A 19 -30.68 -33.62 -4.36
CA ALA A 19 -29.27 -33.46 -4.75
C ALA A 19 -29.13 -32.92 -6.18
N ALA A 20 -29.98 -33.39 -7.10
CA ALA A 20 -29.97 -32.93 -8.49
C ALA A 20 -30.40 -31.45 -8.58
N THR A 21 -31.49 -31.08 -7.90
CA THR A 21 -31.96 -29.68 -7.89
C THR A 21 -30.95 -28.73 -7.27
N TRP A 22 -30.25 -29.15 -6.22
CA TRP A 22 -29.18 -28.37 -5.61
C TRP A 22 -28.04 -28.08 -6.59
N LEU A 23 -27.55 -29.10 -7.31
CA LEU A 23 -26.52 -28.93 -8.35
C LEU A 23 -27.00 -28.03 -9.49
N TYR A 24 -28.28 -28.09 -9.85
CA TYR A 24 -28.87 -27.20 -10.86
C TYR A 24 -28.87 -25.73 -10.41
N LEU A 25 -29.15 -25.44 -9.14
CA LEU A 25 -29.13 -24.06 -8.61
C LEU A 25 -27.71 -23.50 -8.49
N GLN A 26 -26.73 -24.34 -8.15
CA GLN A 26 -25.32 -23.94 -8.07
C GLN A 26 -24.78 -23.41 -9.41
N ARG A 27 -25.29 -23.90 -10.57
CA ARG A 27 -24.87 -23.40 -11.88
C ARG A 27 -25.07 -21.89 -12.05
N GLY A 28 -26.17 -21.35 -11.52
CA GLY A 28 -26.44 -19.91 -11.55
C GLY A 28 -25.44 -19.09 -10.75
N MET A 29 -24.93 -19.64 -9.64
CA MET A 29 -23.92 -18.97 -8.82
C MET A 29 -22.55 -18.89 -9.52
N PHE A 30 -22.22 -19.88 -10.35
CA PHE A 30 -20.96 -19.91 -11.12
C PHE A 30 -21.10 -19.31 -12.53
N SER A 31 -22.17 -18.55 -12.78
CA SER A 31 -22.45 -17.94 -14.09
C SER A 31 -22.48 -18.96 -15.25
N GLN A 32 -22.89 -20.21 -14.96
CA GLN A 32 -23.07 -21.26 -15.96
C GLN A 32 -24.54 -21.36 -16.36
N SER A 33 -24.77 -21.66 -17.65
CA SER A 33 -26.12 -21.84 -18.18
C SER A 33 -26.75 -23.15 -17.73
N VAL A 34 -28.08 -23.18 -17.65
CA VAL A 34 -28.83 -24.40 -17.41
C VAL A 34 -28.98 -25.16 -18.75
N PRO A 35 -28.71 -26.47 -18.81
CA PRO A 35 -28.83 -27.24 -20.05
C PRO A 35 -30.28 -27.41 -20.54
N ALA A 36 -31.27 -27.33 -19.65
CA ALA A 36 -32.68 -27.45 -19.99
C ALA A 36 -33.56 -26.55 -19.12
N LEU A 37 -34.56 -25.91 -19.74
CA LEU A 37 -35.52 -25.06 -19.04
C LEU A 37 -36.68 -25.90 -18.50
N PRO A 38 -37.13 -25.67 -17.25
CA PRO A 38 -38.29 -26.36 -16.70
C PRO A 38 -39.56 -26.04 -17.50
N ARG A 39 -40.50 -27.00 -17.56
CA ARG A 39 -41.77 -26.83 -18.27
C ARG A 39 -42.74 -25.91 -17.55
N ALA A 40 -42.80 -25.97 -16.23
CA ALA A 40 -43.76 -25.21 -15.45
C ALA A 40 -43.39 -23.73 -15.38
N LEU A 41 -44.35 -22.84 -15.62
CA LEU A 41 -44.13 -21.37 -15.61
C LEU A 41 -43.58 -20.88 -14.26
N TRP A 42 -44.09 -21.41 -13.14
CA TRP A 42 -43.62 -21.03 -11.81
C TRP A 42 -42.14 -21.36 -11.59
N GLN A 43 -41.64 -22.48 -12.13
CA GLN A 43 -40.22 -22.87 -12.05
C GLN A 43 -39.34 -21.93 -12.87
N ARG A 44 -39.84 -21.46 -14.02
CA ARG A 44 -39.12 -20.48 -14.85
C ARG A 44 -39.02 -19.13 -14.16
N ILE A 45 -40.10 -18.66 -13.54
CA ILE A 45 -40.11 -17.42 -12.78
C ILE A 45 -39.14 -17.52 -11.60
N PHE A 46 -39.15 -18.64 -10.87
CA PHE A 46 -38.21 -18.88 -9.78
C PHE A 46 -36.76 -18.87 -10.25
N LEU A 47 -36.43 -19.59 -11.33
CA LEU A 47 -35.07 -19.58 -11.89
C LEU A 47 -34.66 -18.19 -12.39
N ALA A 48 -35.56 -17.43 -13.00
CA ALA A 48 -35.26 -16.07 -13.46
C ALA A 48 -34.90 -15.14 -12.28
N ILE A 49 -35.67 -15.21 -11.18
CA ILE A 49 -35.38 -14.45 -9.95
C ILE A 49 -34.06 -14.92 -9.32
N TRP A 50 -33.82 -16.23 -9.27
CA TRP A 50 -32.56 -16.80 -8.75
C TRP A 50 -31.35 -16.34 -9.55
N TYR A 51 -31.42 -16.38 -10.89
CA TYR A 51 -30.33 -15.92 -11.75
C TYR A 51 -30.11 -14.41 -11.65
N LEU A 52 -31.18 -13.60 -11.52
CA LEU A 52 -31.04 -12.17 -11.27
C LEU A 52 -30.33 -11.91 -9.93
N TYR A 53 -30.69 -12.66 -8.88
CA TYR A 53 -30.02 -12.60 -7.58
C TYR A 53 -28.54 -12.98 -7.70
N CYS A 54 -28.21 -14.11 -8.32
CA CYS A 54 -26.82 -14.53 -8.52
C CYS A 54 -26.01 -13.51 -9.32
N LEU A 55 -26.62 -12.87 -10.33
CA LEU A 55 -26.00 -11.80 -11.11
C LEU A 55 -25.67 -10.60 -10.21
N VAL A 56 -26.63 -10.12 -9.42
CA VAL A 56 -26.42 -8.98 -8.51
C VAL A 56 -25.33 -9.27 -7.48
N VAL A 57 -25.37 -10.45 -6.86
CA VAL A 57 -24.36 -10.86 -5.86
C VAL A 57 -22.97 -10.99 -6.49
N SER A 58 -22.87 -11.63 -7.65
CA SER A 58 -21.58 -11.79 -8.35
C SER A 58 -21.01 -10.44 -8.77
N ALA A 59 -21.85 -9.55 -9.31
CA ALA A 59 -21.46 -8.20 -9.67
C ALA A 59 -20.96 -7.42 -8.44
N ALA A 60 -21.72 -7.42 -7.34
CA ALA A 60 -21.34 -6.76 -6.11
C ALA A 60 -20.01 -7.30 -5.54
N TYR A 61 -19.82 -8.62 -5.57
CA TYR A 61 -18.56 -9.25 -5.17
C TYR A 61 -17.40 -8.80 -6.06
N THR A 62 -17.55 -8.83 -7.39
CA THR A 62 -16.49 -8.40 -8.31
C THR A 62 -16.15 -6.93 -8.14
N CYS A 63 -17.14 -6.05 -7.97
CA CYS A 63 -16.91 -4.62 -7.74
C CYS A 63 -16.14 -4.37 -6.43
N ASN A 64 -16.52 -5.04 -5.34
CA ASN A 64 -15.83 -4.89 -4.06
C ASN A 64 -14.41 -5.45 -4.12
N LEU A 65 -14.22 -6.60 -4.78
CA LEU A 65 -12.90 -7.19 -4.99
C LEU A 65 -11.99 -6.25 -5.78
N ILE A 66 -12.50 -5.66 -6.87
CA ILE A 66 -11.78 -4.65 -7.65
C ILE A 66 -11.44 -3.44 -6.77
N ALA A 67 -12.38 -2.95 -5.96
CA ALA A 67 -12.14 -1.80 -5.08
C ALA A 67 -10.97 -2.04 -4.12
N ILE A 68 -10.92 -3.21 -3.47
CA ILE A 68 -9.83 -3.60 -2.56
C ILE A 68 -8.48 -3.64 -3.29
N PHE A 69 -8.44 -4.16 -4.52
CA PHE A 69 -7.21 -4.19 -5.31
C PHE A 69 -6.80 -2.82 -5.85
N THR A 70 -7.76 -1.92 -6.13
CA THR A 70 -7.45 -0.56 -6.59
C THR A 70 -6.96 0.36 -5.48
N SER A 71 -7.40 0.15 -4.25
CA SER A 71 -7.00 0.96 -3.09
C SER A 71 -6.72 0.07 -1.89
N PRO A 72 -5.56 -0.62 -1.86
CA PRO A 72 -5.15 -1.38 -0.70
C PRO A 72 -5.06 -0.46 0.52
N ALA A 73 -5.61 -0.91 1.64
CA ALA A 73 -5.48 -0.22 2.92
C ALA A 73 -4.05 -0.40 3.43
N TYR A 74 -3.20 0.58 3.19
CA TYR A 74 -1.87 0.62 3.79
C TYR A 74 -1.97 1.01 5.27
N PRO A 75 -1.07 0.51 6.14
CA PRO A 75 -0.97 1.03 7.49
C PRO A 75 -0.77 2.55 7.43
N GLN A 76 -1.46 3.28 8.30
CA GLN A 76 -1.35 4.73 8.33
C GLN A 76 0.12 5.10 8.58
N ARG A 77 0.71 5.83 7.64
CA ARG A 77 2.04 6.40 7.80
C ARG A 77 2.01 7.42 8.93
N ILE A 78 3.07 7.46 9.73
CA ILE A 78 3.27 8.48 10.76
C ILE A 78 3.47 9.82 10.06
N THR A 79 2.54 10.76 10.22
CA THR A 79 2.58 12.05 9.51
C THR A 79 2.87 13.23 10.44
N THR A 80 2.58 13.09 11.73
CA THR A 80 2.76 14.14 12.74
C THR A 80 3.86 13.79 13.74
N LEU A 81 4.45 14.81 14.35
CA LEU A 81 5.44 14.63 15.41
C LEU A 81 4.86 13.94 16.64
N GLN A 82 3.58 14.17 16.96
CA GLN A 82 2.93 13.50 18.07
C GLN A 82 2.81 11.98 17.82
N GLN A 83 2.40 11.58 16.61
CA GLN A 83 2.36 10.16 16.25
C GLN A 83 3.77 9.53 16.28
N LEU A 84 4.80 10.29 15.90
CA LEU A 84 6.19 9.84 16.00
C LEU A 84 6.62 9.67 17.46
N ALA A 85 6.26 10.62 18.32
CA ALA A 85 6.56 10.58 19.75
C ALA A 85 5.84 9.43 20.46
N ASP A 86 4.62 9.07 20.04
CA ASP A 86 3.86 7.95 20.59
C ASP A 86 4.29 6.59 20.01
N SER A 87 5.01 6.60 18.88
CA SER A 87 5.49 5.36 18.25
C SER A 87 6.69 4.75 18.98
N GLU A 88 6.95 3.45 18.72
CA GLU A 88 8.12 2.75 19.27
C GLU A 88 9.44 3.11 18.56
N TYR A 89 9.38 3.90 17.49
CA TYR A 89 10.57 4.31 16.75
C TYR A 89 11.38 5.33 17.54
N ARG A 90 12.70 5.11 17.54
CA ARG A 90 13.68 6.05 18.08
C ARG A 90 14.18 6.98 16.97
N LEU A 91 14.88 8.04 17.31
CA LEU A 91 15.44 8.97 16.32
C LEU A 91 16.95 8.79 16.24
N ALA A 92 17.49 8.73 15.03
CA ALA A 92 18.92 8.62 14.78
C ALA A 92 19.44 9.89 14.09
N MET A 93 20.56 10.40 14.59
CA MET A 93 21.22 11.60 14.11
C MET A 93 22.73 11.51 14.27
N GLU A 94 23.50 12.12 13.36
CA GLU A 94 24.94 12.35 13.57
C GLU A 94 25.18 13.45 14.61
N ASP A 95 26.14 13.25 15.52
CA ASP A 95 26.50 14.25 16.52
C ASP A 95 27.20 15.46 15.87
N VAL A 96 26.41 16.48 15.51
CA VAL A 96 26.90 17.75 14.92
C VAL A 96 27.29 18.77 16.01
N GLY A 97 27.62 18.32 17.23
CA GLY A 97 28.15 19.20 18.27
C GLY A 97 27.09 19.90 19.12
N GLY A 98 26.04 19.17 19.51
CA GLY A 98 25.11 19.57 20.59
C GLY A 98 24.14 20.73 20.31
N ALA A 99 24.32 21.51 19.24
CA ALA A 99 23.46 22.67 18.93
C ALA A 99 21.98 22.28 18.77
N LEU A 100 21.70 21.09 18.23
CA LEU A 100 20.32 20.59 18.15
C LEU A 100 19.77 20.17 19.51
N MET A 101 20.60 19.57 20.37
CA MET A 101 20.19 19.23 21.73
C MET A 101 19.87 20.49 22.54
N GLU A 102 20.64 21.56 22.36
CA GLU A 102 20.38 22.85 23.00
C GLU A 102 19.08 23.49 22.49
N LEU A 103 18.83 23.44 21.18
CA LEU A 103 17.60 23.97 20.58
C LEU A 103 16.34 23.15 20.95
N LEU A 104 16.47 21.83 21.10
CA LEU A 104 15.38 20.97 21.56
C LEU A 104 15.14 21.08 23.06
N ASN A 105 16.17 21.36 23.86
CA ASN A 105 16.02 21.63 25.30
C ASN A 105 15.29 22.96 25.58
N ASP A 106 15.45 23.95 24.70
CA ASP A 106 14.76 25.24 24.81
C ASP A 106 13.30 25.17 24.30
N ALA A 107 12.91 24.09 23.62
CA ALA A 107 11.55 23.91 23.14
C ALA A 107 10.62 23.46 24.30
N ASP A 108 9.73 24.35 24.73
CA ASP A 108 8.76 24.13 25.83
C ASP A 108 7.67 23.06 25.54
N ASP A 109 7.62 22.50 24.32
CA ASP A 109 6.58 21.54 23.95
C ASP A 109 6.90 20.12 24.45
N GLU A 110 5.94 19.52 25.15
CA GLU A 110 6.01 18.15 25.69
C GLU A 110 6.39 17.09 24.61
N VAL A 111 5.97 17.32 23.36
CA VAL A 111 6.28 16.43 22.23
C VAL A 111 7.78 16.44 21.90
N HIS A 112 8.42 17.61 21.93
CA HIS A 112 9.85 17.72 21.63
C HIS A 112 10.71 17.09 22.71
N LEU A 113 10.32 17.22 23.98
CA LEU A 113 10.99 16.55 25.11
C LEU A 113 10.93 15.03 24.99
N ARG A 114 9.76 14.46 24.67
CA ARG A 114 9.61 13.01 24.44
C ARG A 114 10.43 12.50 23.25
N LEU A 115 10.53 13.30 22.19
CA LEU A 115 11.37 12.96 21.03
C LEU A 115 12.86 13.05 21.35
N LEU A 116 13.26 13.97 22.24
CA LEU A 116 14.63 14.10 22.70
C LEU A 116 15.06 12.89 23.55
N GLU A 117 14.19 12.39 24.44
CA GLU A 117 14.45 11.15 25.19
C GLU A 117 14.67 9.94 24.28
N LYS A 118 14.06 9.96 23.09
CA LYS A 118 14.17 8.92 22.07
C LYS A 118 15.30 9.18 21.05
N LEU A 119 16.07 10.25 21.19
CA LEU A 119 17.13 10.63 20.27
C LEU A 119 18.44 9.92 20.63
N ASP A 120 18.95 9.13 19.68
CA ASP A 120 20.27 8.51 19.74
C ASP A 120 21.22 9.24 18.79
N LEU A 121 22.34 9.72 19.35
CA LEU A 121 23.40 10.36 18.60
C LEU A 121 24.48 9.35 18.21
N PHE A 122 24.90 9.42 16.95
CA PHE A 122 25.94 8.59 16.38
C PHE A 122 27.16 9.43 15.98
N PRO A 123 28.39 8.91 16.16
CA PRO A 123 29.61 9.63 15.78
C PRO A 123 29.77 9.75 14.26
N HIS A 124 29.17 8.84 13.50
CA HIS A 124 29.22 8.81 12.05
C HIS A 124 27.84 8.63 11.46
N MET A 125 27.56 9.38 10.40
CA MET A 125 26.32 9.28 9.62
C MET A 125 26.01 7.86 9.15
N SER A 126 27.02 7.05 8.83
CA SER A 126 26.85 5.67 8.36
C SER A 126 26.07 4.81 9.35
N ASP A 127 26.36 4.98 10.63
CA ASP A 127 25.79 4.16 11.71
C ASP A 127 24.31 4.52 11.90
N ALA A 128 24.00 5.83 11.83
CA ALA A 128 22.63 6.31 11.83
C ALA A 128 21.83 5.76 10.63
N VAL A 129 22.41 5.73 9.43
CA VAL A 129 21.75 5.17 8.25
C VAL A 129 21.55 3.66 8.35
N ASP A 130 22.46 2.93 8.99
CA ASP A 130 22.30 1.49 9.19
C ASP A 130 21.16 1.15 10.18
N THR A 131 20.93 2.00 11.19
CA THR A 131 19.74 1.86 12.05
C THR A 131 18.42 2.12 11.31
N LEU A 132 18.43 3.04 10.34
CA LEU A 132 17.30 3.28 9.44
C LEU A 132 17.04 2.06 8.54
N LYS A 133 18.10 1.44 7.98
CA LYS A 133 17.96 0.20 7.19
C LYS A 133 17.43 -0.97 8.01
N ALA A 134 17.79 -1.02 9.30
CA ALA A 134 17.26 -2.00 10.23
C ALA A 134 15.78 -1.77 10.60
N GLY A 135 15.22 -0.60 10.25
CA GLY A 135 13.81 -0.26 10.49
C GLY A 135 13.50 0.05 11.96
N THR A 136 14.51 0.38 12.76
CA THR A 136 14.36 0.62 14.21
C THR A 136 14.28 2.11 14.55
N HIS A 137 14.90 2.96 13.75
CA HIS A 137 14.99 4.39 13.99
C HIS A 137 14.50 5.21 12.79
N GLY A 138 13.91 6.38 13.08
CA GLY A 138 13.69 7.45 12.11
C GLY A 138 14.95 8.30 11.97
N PHE A 139 15.29 8.66 10.74
CA PHE A 139 16.49 9.44 10.44
C PHE A 139 16.17 10.93 10.44
N VAL A 140 16.91 11.72 11.24
CA VAL A 140 16.68 13.16 11.37
C VAL A 140 17.78 13.92 10.65
N TRP A 141 17.41 14.63 9.57
CA TRP A 141 18.30 15.50 8.82
C TRP A 141 17.53 16.57 8.04
N ASP A 142 18.24 17.51 7.43
CA ASP A 142 17.60 18.42 6.47
C ASP A 142 17.06 17.65 5.26
N VAL A 143 15.89 18.07 4.76
CA VAL A 143 15.16 17.33 3.73
C VAL A 143 16.00 17.15 2.45
N THR A 144 16.68 18.20 2.01
CA THR A 144 17.43 18.22 0.75
C THR A 144 18.64 17.31 0.75
N THR A 145 19.49 17.45 1.76
CA THR A 145 20.69 16.63 1.94
C THR A 145 20.31 15.22 2.34
N GLY A 146 19.24 15.04 3.12
CA GLY A 146 18.71 13.73 3.50
C GLY A 146 18.31 12.89 2.28
N ILE A 147 17.61 13.49 1.30
CA ILE A 147 17.28 12.80 0.04
C ILE A 147 18.56 12.38 -0.71
N ASN A 148 19.54 13.28 -0.81
CA ASN A 148 20.77 13.02 -1.55
C ASN A 148 21.63 11.94 -0.87
N ILE A 149 21.82 12.04 0.45
CA ILE A 149 22.57 11.06 1.24
C ILE A 149 21.91 9.68 1.15
N LEU A 150 20.61 9.60 1.44
CA LEU A 150 19.91 8.31 1.44
C LEU A 150 19.84 7.71 0.03
N GLY A 151 19.56 8.53 -0.99
CA GLY A 151 19.37 8.08 -2.36
C GLY A 151 20.68 7.76 -3.11
N ASP A 152 21.60 8.72 -3.16
CA ASP A 152 22.78 8.64 -4.03
C ASP A 152 23.98 7.99 -3.33
N HIS A 153 24.18 8.27 -2.03
CA HIS A 153 25.30 7.71 -1.27
C HIS A 153 25.00 6.32 -0.71
N TYR A 154 23.86 6.14 -0.03
CA TYR A 154 23.52 4.88 0.65
C TYR A 154 22.52 3.98 -0.08
N LYS A 155 21.93 4.46 -1.20
CA LYS A 155 20.99 3.70 -2.05
C LYS A 155 19.80 3.10 -1.29
N VAL A 156 19.29 3.83 -0.31
CA VAL A 156 18.10 3.49 0.46
C VAL A 156 16.90 4.15 -0.21
N PHE A 157 15.92 3.34 -0.64
CA PHE A 157 14.78 3.82 -1.43
C PHE A 157 13.41 3.64 -0.76
N ASN A 158 13.33 2.91 0.37
CA ASN A 158 12.10 2.63 1.09
C ASN A 158 12.00 3.46 2.37
N TRP A 159 11.86 4.77 2.22
CA TRP A 159 11.72 5.72 3.32
C TRP A 159 10.76 6.83 2.88
N TYR A 160 10.22 7.57 3.84
CA TYR A 160 9.35 8.70 3.57
C TYR A 160 9.60 9.80 4.62
N ASN A 161 9.30 11.06 4.26
CA ASN A 161 9.44 12.19 5.18
C ASN A 161 8.17 12.37 6.00
N VAL A 162 8.34 12.63 7.30
CA VAL A 162 7.27 13.14 8.16
C VAL A 162 6.92 14.56 7.70
N ARG A 163 5.61 14.87 7.63
CA ARG A 163 5.13 16.13 7.05
C ARG A 163 5.52 17.35 7.88
N THR A 164 5.52 17.19 9.21
CA THR A 164 5.86 18.25 10.14
C THR A 164 7.37 18.25 10.37
N PRO A 165 8.08 19.38 10.12
CA PRO A 165 9.50 19.47 10.40
C PRO A 165 9.73 19.39 11.91
N LEU A 166 10.80 18.69 12.32
CA LEU A 166 11.17 18.59 13.74
C LEU A 166 11.49 19.97 14.32
N LEU A 167 12.24 20.79 13.59
CA LEU A 167 12.57 22.15 13.98
C LEU A 167 12.58 23.07 12.76
N PRO A 168 12.04 24.30 12.88
CA PRO A 168 12.21 25.32 11.84
C PRO A 168 13.66 25.81 11.87
N SER A 169 14.47 25.35 10.91
CA SER A 169 15.84 25.83 10.74
C SER A 169 15.94 26.83 9.61
N TYR A 170 16.71 27.90 9.83
CA TYR A 170 16.98 28.93 8.83
C TYR A 170 18.48 29.02 8.58
N ALA A 171 18.87 28.97 7.30
CA ALA A 171 20.24 29.26 6.91
C ALA A 171 20.56 30.73 7.23
N SER A 172 21.61 30.96 8.02
CA SER A 172 22.02 32.29 8.46
C SER A 172 23.53 32.49 8.31
N TRP A 173 23.93 33.72 8.05
CA TRP A 173 25.34 34.10 8.02
C TRP A 173 25.76 34.68 9.36
N PHE A 174 26.82 34.11 9.93
CA PHE A 174 27.42 34.59 11.16
C PHE A 174 28.52 35.60 10.85
N PHE A 175 28.46 36.76 11.51
CA PHE A 175 29.50 37.78 11.44
C PHE A 175 30.13 38.03 12.81
N PRO A 176 31.41 38.44 12.89
CA PRO A 176 32.00 38.93 14.12
C PRO A 176 31.17 40.06 14.74
N LYS A 177 31.12 40.09 16.08
CA LYS A 177 30.41 41.14 16.81
C LYS A 177 30.91 42.52 16.37
N HIS A 178 29.98 43.47 16.24
CA HIS A 178 30.22 44.86 15.83
C HIS A 178 30.76 45.05 14.40
N THR A 179 30.51 44.10 13.49
CA THR A 179 30.82 44.33 12.07
C THR A 179 30.02 45.51 11.49
N PRO A 180 30.64 46.41 10.70
CA PRO A 180 29.91 47.46 10.00
C PRO A 180 29.10 46.92 8.80
N TRP A 181 29.34 45.67 8.40
CA TRP A 181 28.79 45.08 7.18
C TRP A 181 27.42 44.44 7.34
N LYS A 182 27.01 44.11 8.57
CA LYS A 182 25.75 43.40 8.86
C LYS A 182 24.56 44.06 8.16
N ASN A 183 24.35 45.36 8.41
CA ASN A 183 23.18 46.07 7.89
C ASN A 183 23.17 46.14 6.36
N LYS A 184 24.34 46.29 5.72
CA LYS A 184 24.46 46.31 4.26
C LYS A 184 24.17 44.93 3.67
N PHE A 185 24.65 43.88 4.31
CA PHE A 185 24.45 42.50 3.87
C PHE A 185 22.99 42.07 4.04
N ASP A 186 22.37 42.38 5.17
CA ASP A 186 20.95 42.09 5.44
C ASP A 186 20.05 42.77 4.40
N GLN A 187 20.30 44.05 4.08
CA GLN A 187 19.55 44.74 3.02
C GLN A 187 19.78 44.14 1.63
N GLY A 188 21.00 43.70 1.35
CA GLY A 188 21.34 43.03 0.10
C GLY A 188 20.57 41.71 -0.06
N ILE A 189 20.62 40.85 0.96
CA ILE A 189 19.88 39.59 1.00
C ILE A 189 18.38 39.84 0.86
N LEU A 190 17.82 40.80 1.63
CA LEU A 190 16.39 41.11 1.55
C LEU A 190 15.96 41.49 0.13
N ARG A 191 16.75 42.28 -0.60
CA ARG A 191 16.46 42.60 -2.00
C ARG A 191 16.51 41.37 -2.90
N LEU A 192 17.51 40.52 -2.72
CA LEU A 192 17.65 39.27 -3.50
C LEU A 192 16.50 38.28 -3.24
N VAL A 193 16.00 38.23 -2.00
CA VAL A 193 14.81 37.45 -1.64
C VAL A 193 13.56 38.09 -2.25
N GLN A 194 13.38 39.40 -2.12
CA GLN A 194 12.21 40.13 -2.66
C GLN A 194 12.10 40.05 -4.18
N CYS A 195 13.21 40.04 -4.90
CA CYS A 195 13.21 39.88 -6.36
C CYS A 195 13.20 38.41 -6.80
N GLY A 196 13.13 37.45 -5.87
CA GLY A 196 13.02 36.01 -6.15
C GLY A 196 14.32 35.34 -6.63
N VAL A 197 15.46 36.05 -6.65
CA VAL A 197 16.75 35.50 -7.11
C VAL A 197 17.21 34.37 -6.20
N ILE A 198 17.07 34.52 -4.88
CA ILE A 198 17.43 33.46 -3.94
C ILE A 198 16.57 32.21 -4.16
N GLN A 199 15.26 32.38 -4.39
CA GLN A 199 14.37 31.25 -4.66
C GLN A 199 14.76 30.53 -5.96
N HIS A 200 15.06 31.29 -7.01
CA HIS A 200 15.51 30.72 -8.28
C HIS A 200 16.81 29.93 -8.13
N LEU A 201 17.82 30.49 -7.45
CA LEU A 201 19.10 29.82 -7.22
C LEU A 201 18.95 28.56 -6.36
N LEU A 202 18.08 28.58 -5.34
CA LEU A 202 17.78 27.41 -4.53
C LEU A 202 17.10 26.32 -5.36
N GLU A 203 16.13 26.68 -6.21
CA GLU A 203 15.48 25.72 -7.10
C GLU A 203 16.44 25.14 -8.14
N GLU A 204 17.30 25.96 -8.73
CA GLU A 204 18.30 25.52 -9.69
C GLU A 204 19.32 24.58 -9.04
N GLY A 205 19.90 24.97 -7.90
CA GLY A 205 20.86 24.14 -7.17
C GLY A 205 20.27 22.82 -6.66
N THR A 206 19.01 22.84 -6.16
CA THR A 206 18.33 21.60 -5.76
C THR A 206 18.00 20.71 -6.96
N ASN A 207 17.64 21.28 -8.10
CA ASN A 207 17.42 20.52 -9.33
C ASN A 207 18.72 19.91 -9.89
N GLU A 208 19.85 20.59 -9.73
CA GLU A 208 21.16 20.05 -10.12
C GLU A 208 21.57 18.89 -9.22
N LEU A 209 21.42 19.04 -7.90
CA LEU A 209 21.80 18.03 -6.91
C LEU A 209 20.89 16.78 -6.94
N LEU A 210 19.58 16.99 -7.01
CA LEU A 210 18.59 15.91 -6.86
C LEU A 210 17.94 15.51 -8.18
N GLY A 211 18.19 16.25 -9.27
CA GLY A 211 17.52 16.09 -10.56
C GLY A 211 16.12 16.73 -10.58
N TRP A 212 15.70 17.27 -11.73
CA TRP A 212 14.43 18.00 -11.94
C TRP A 212 13.14 17.34 -11.39
N HIS A 213 13.15 16.03 -11.17
CA HIS A 213 12.00 15.25 -10.69
C HIS A 213 12.02 15.00 -9.17
N TRP A 214 12.90 15.66 -8.40
CA TRP A 214 13.00 15.44 -6.95
C TRP A 214 11.72 15.83 -6.19
N LYS A 215 11.01 16.88 -6.64
CA LYS A 215 9.71 17.28 -6.06
C LYS A 215 8.66 16.15 -6.17
N LEU A 216 8.72 15.33 -7.23
CA LEU A 216 7.87 14.13 -7.38
C LEU A 216 8.25 13.00 -6.43
N ARG A 217 9.50 12.97 -5.92
CA ARG A 217 9.92 12.00 -4.88
C ARG A 217 9.39 12.39 -3.50
N LEU A 218 9.19 13.69 -3.26
CA LEU A 218 8.68 14.24 -2.00
C LEU A 218 7.15 14.24 -1.92
N GLN A 219 6.49 14.41 -3.06
CA GLN A 219 5.06 14.17 -3.14
C GLN A 219 4.83 12.71 -2.74
N GLU A 220 3.94 12.47 -1.77
CA GLU A 220 3.62 11.14 -1.26
C GLU A 220 3.61 10.18 -2.45
N ARG A 221 4.56 9.24 -2.49
CA ARG A 221 4.44 8.12 -3.41
C ARG A 221 3.09 7.52 -3.10
N GLN A 222 2.11 7.79 -3.97
CA GLN A 222 1.04 6.85 -4.19
C GLN A 222 1.79 5.56 -4.46
N GLU A 223 1.70 4.66 -3.48
CA GLU A 223 2.40 3.37 -3.53
C GLU A 223 2.24 2.83 -4.95
N PRO A 224 3.34 2.42 -5.61
CA PRO A 224 3.28 2.00 -7.00
C PRO A 224 2.11 1.03 -7.13
N VAL A 225 1.24 1.27 -8.12
CA VAL A 225 0.09 0.40 -8.40
C VAL A 225 0.61 -1.03 -8.36
N MET A 226 0.30 -1.74 -7.27
CA MET A 226 0.92 -3.02 -7.00
C MET A 226 0.42 -3.95 -8.11
N GLY A 227 1.31 -4.37 -8.99
CA GLY A 227 0.97 -5.37 -9.98
C GLY A 227 0.49 -6.61 -9.24
N ILE A 228 -0.67 -7.16 -9.61
CA ILE A 228 -1.27 -8.31 -8.94
C ILE A 228 -0.24 -9.44 -8.91
N THR A 229 0.36 -9.69 -7.75
CA THR A 229 1.35 -10.74 -7.56
C THR A 229 0.67 -12.08 -7.29
N LEU A 230 1.41 -13.17 -7.51
CA LEU A 230 0.95 -14.53 -7.22
C LEU A 230 0.50 -14.69 -5.76
N GLU A 231 1.03 -13.86 -4.85
CA GLU A 231 0.70 -13.91 -3.42
C GLU A 231 -0.78 -13.72 -3.13
N HIS A 232 -1.43 -12.79 -3.84
CA HIS A 232 -2.86 -12.54 -3.69
C HIS A 232 -3.72 -13.73 -4.16
N LEU A 233 -3.19 -14.58 -5.04
CA LEU A 233 -3.92 -15.71 -5.64
C LEU A 233 -3.62 -17.06 -4.94
N LYS A 234 -2.65 -17.11 -4.02
CA LYS A 234 -2.25 -18.35 -3.30
C LYS A 234 -3.45 -19.05 -2.64
N GLY A 235 -4.36 -18.29 -2.04
CA GLY A 235 -5.56 -18.85 -1.39
C GLY A 235 -6.51 -19.55 -2.38
N VAL A 236 -6.68 -19.00 -3.58
CA VAL A 236 -7.54 -19.60 -4.62
C VAL A 236 -6.95 -20.92 -5.12
N PHE A 237 -5.63 -20.97 -5.35
CA PHE A 237 -4.95 -22.20 -5.73
C PHE A 237 -5.01 -23.27 -4.63
N PHE A 238 -4.90 -22.86 -3.36
CA PHE A 238 -5.02 -23.78 -2.24
C PHE A 238 -6.41 -24.43 -2.16
N ILE A 239 -7.48 -23.64 -2.32
CA ILE A 239 -8.86 -24.16 -2.36
C ILE A 239 -9.06 -25.12 -3.54
N LEU A 240 -8.52 -24.78 -4.72
CA LEU A 240 -8.60 -25.65 -5.90
C LEU A 240 -7.92 -27.00 -5.65
N PHE A 241 -6.71 -26.99 -5.08
CA PHE A 241 -5.99 -28.22 -4.74
C PHE A 241 -6.78 -29.08 -3.75
N LEU A 242 -7.34 -28.46 -2.71
CA LEU A 242 -8.16 -29.15 -1.71
C LEU A 242 -9.45 -29.74 -2.33
N ALA A 243 -10.07 -29.03 -3.27
CA ALA A 243 -11.24 -29.53 -4.00
C ALA A 243 -10.88 -30.77 -4.85
N TRP A 244 -9.70 -30.77 -5.50
CA TRP A 244 -9.26 -31.91 -6.29
C TRP A 244 -8.92 -33.12 -5.42
N THR A 245 -8.22 -32.93 -4.31
CA THR A 245 -7.88 -34.03 -3.40
C THR A 245 -9.12 -34.66 -2.79
N THR A 246 -10.09 -33.85 -2.37
CA THR A 246 -11.38 -34.34 -1.85
C THR A 246 -12.20 -35.07 -2.91
N SER A 247 -12.26 -34.54 -4.15
CA SER A 247 -12.96 -35.20 -5.26
C SER A 247 -12.35 -36.57 -5.59
N VAL A 248 -11.02 -36.65 -5.68
CA VAL A 248 -10.31 -37.92 -5.93
C VAL A 248 -10.52 -38.91 -4.77
N ALA A 249 -10.48 -38.44 -3.52
CA ALA A 249 -10.71 -39.28 -2.35
C ALA A 249 -12.13 -39.87 -2.33
N VAL A 250 -13.16 -39.07 -2.63
CA VAL A 250 -14.55 -39.55 -2.73
C VAL A 250 -14.70 -40.59 -3.84
N PHE A 251 -14.10 -40.36 -5.00
CA PHE A 251 -14.12 -41.32 -6.11
C PHE A 251 -13.44 -42.65 -5.76
N LEU A 252 -12.28 -42.60 -5.08
CA LEU A 252 -11.60 -43.82 -4.61
C LEU A 252 -12.42 -44.59 -3.57
N LEU A 253 -13.07 -43.88 -2.64
CA LEU A 253 -13.97 -44.50 -1.66
C LEU A 253 -15.17 -45.18 -2.33
N GLU A 254 -15.74 -44.56 -3.36
CA GLU A 254 -16.84 -45.14 -4.13
C GLU A 254 -16.39 -46.42 -4.86
N LEU A 255 -15.21 -46.41 -5.49
CA LEU A 255 -14.60 -47.59 -6.12
C LEU A 255 -14.36 -48.74 -5.13
N LEU A 256 -13.83 -48.43 -3.95
CA LEU A 256 -13.61 -49.43 -2.91
C LEU A 256 -14.92 -50.03 -2.39
N ARG A 257 -15.94 -49.18 -2.16
CA ARG A 257 -17.27 -49.62 -1.75
C ARG A 257 -17.91 -50.50 -2.81
N HIS A 258 -17.86 -50.09 -4.08
CA HIS A 258 -18.40 -50.88 -5.18
C HIS A 258 -17.72 -52.26 -5.27
N ARG A 259 -16.40 -52.31 -5.16
CA ARG A 259 -15.64 -53.57 -5.18
C ARG A 259 -15.94 -54.48 -3.98
N TYR A 260 -16.23 -53.91 -2.81
CA TYR A 260 -16.59 -54.67 -1.61
C TYR A 260 -18.01 -55.22 -1.65
N PHE A 261 -18.97 -54.48 -2.22
CA PHE A 261 -20.38 -54.90 -2.29
C PHE A 261 -20.72 -55.83 -3.47
N HIS A 262 -19.85 -55.89 -4.49
CA HIS A 262 -19.98 -56.81 -5.63
C HIS A 262 -19.10 -58.07 -5.54
N ARG A 263 -18.58 -58.39 -4.35
CA ARG A 263 -18.08 -59.72 -3.98
C ARG A 263 -19.09 -60.40 -3.06
#